data_AF-A0A662M1Z7-F1
#
_entry.id   AF-A0A662M1Z7-F1
#
_cell.length_a   1.000
_cell.length_b   1.000
_cell.length_c   1.000
_cell.angle_alpha   90.00
_cell.angle_beta   90.00
_cell.angle_gamma   90.00
#
_symmetry.space_group_name_H-M   'P 1'
#
loop_
_entity.id
_entity.type
_entity.pdbx_description
1 polymer ?
#
loop_
_entity_poly.entity_id
_entity_poly.type
_entity_poly.pdbx_seq_one_letter_code
_entity_poly.pdbx_strand_id
1 'polypeptide(L)'
;MIEDYIDDILKERLDEDNYNKLIRIKNPYLHRFIAKYVQLCNPDKIFVSDGSEESIEYIRKAAIKNGEEKPLAIRGHTVHFDGYYDQARDREHTKFLVSKGVDLGSSLRTTDREKGLKEIHEILKDIMKGHELYIC
;
A
#
# COMPACT_ATOMS: atom_id res chain seq x y z
N MET A 1 -19.94 -18.15 3.93
CA MET A 1 -20.59 -16.89 4.35
C MET A 1 -19.60 -15.72 4.51
N ILE A 2 -18.53 -15.82 5.32
CA ILE A 2 -17.52 -14.73 5.42
C ILE A 2 -16.52 -14.77 4.25
N GLU A 3 -16.17 -15.96 3.76
CA GLU A 3 -15.29 -16.12 2.60
C GLU A 3 -15.97 -15.62 1.31
N ASP A 4 -17.24 -15.94 1.12
CA ASP A 4 -18.03 -15.48 -0.03
C ASP A 4 -18.08 -13.94 -0.13
N TYR A 5 -18.31 -13.25 0.99
CA TYR A 5 -18.36 -11.78 1.05
C TYR A 5 -17.04 -11.10 0.67
N ILE A 6 -15.91 -11.75 0.93
CA ILE A 6 -14.57 -11.19 0.68
C ILE A 6 -14.16 -11.37 -0.77
N ASP A 7 -14.49 -12.52 -1.35
CA ASP A 7 -14.34 -12.74 -2.77
C ASP A 7 -15.23 -11.76 -3.56
N ASP A 8 -16.41 -11.43 -3.05
CA ASP A 8 -17.31 -10.46 -3.68
C ASP A 8 -16.71 -9.05 -3.72
N ILE A 9 -16.08 -8.57 -2.63
CA ILE A 9 -15.40 -7.27 -2.61
C ILE A 9 -14.28 -7.22 -3.65
N LEU A 10 -13.45 -8.26 -3.71
CA LEU A 10 -12.32 -8.29 -4.64
C LEU A 10 -12.80 -8.37 -6.09
N LYS A 11 -13.84 -9.17 -6.38
CA LYS A 11 -14.44 -9.24 -7.72
C LYS A 11 -15.11 -7.92 -8.12
N GLU A 12 -15.72 -7.21 -7.18
CA GLU A 12 -16.38 -5.92 -7.47
C GLU A 12 -15.36 -4.80 -7.72
N ARG A 13 -14.26 -4.80 -6.97
CA ARG A 13 -13.28 -3.70 -6.96
C ARG A 13 -12.12 -3.87 -7.94
N LEU A 14 -11.77 -5.10 -8.30
CA LEU A 14 -10.71 -5.39 -9.26
C LEU A 14 -11.31 -5.69 -10.64
N ASP A 15 -10.60 -5.31 -11.70
CA ASP A 15 -10.88 -5.86 -13.01
C ASP A 15 -10.49 -7.34 -13.11
N GLU A 16 -10.91 -7.99 -14.20
CA GLU A 16 -10.71 -9.42 -14.42
C GLU A 16 -9.23 -9.84 -14.40
N ASP A 17 -8.34 -9.05 -15.00
CA ASP A 17 -6.90 -9.37 -15.06
C ASP A 17 -6.28 -9.31 -13.65
N ASN A 18 -6.51 -8.22 -12.93
CA ASN A 18 -5.98 -8.02 -11.59
C ASN A 18 -6.57 -9.02 -10.59
N TYR A 19 -7.86 -9.34 -10.70
CA TYR A 19 -8.49 -10.39 -9.89
C TYR A 19 -7.85 -11.76 -10.14
N ASN A 20 -7.63 -12.11 -11.41
CA ASN A 20 -7.03 -13.39 -11.81
C ASN A 20 -5.59 -13.55 -11.30
N LYS A 21 -4.80 -12.48 -11.30
CA LYS A 21 -3.45 -12.48 -10.68
C LYS A 21 -3.52 -12.82 -9.19
N LEU A 22 -4.49 -12.27 -8.48
CA LEU A 22 -4.60 -12.42 -7.04
C LEU A 22 -5.12 -13.80 -6.60
N ILE A 23 -6.15 -14.33 -7.26
CA ILE A 23 -6.76 -15.64 -6.93
C ILE A 23 -5.82 -16.83 -7.22
N ARG A 24 -4.82 -16.65 -8.09
CA ARG A 24 -3.74 -17.64 -8.29
C ARG A 24 -2.98 -17.95 -7.00
N ILE A 25 -2.89 -16.98 -6.09
CA ILE A 25 -2.35 -17.19 -4.75
C ILE A 25 -3.44 -17.84 -3.91
N LYS A 26 -3.35 -19.16 -3.71
CA LYS A 26 -4.32 -19.95 -2.93
C LYS A 26 -4.15 -19.73 -1.42
N ASN A 27 -4.37 -18.49 -0.97
CA ASN A 27 -4.25 -18.08 0.42
C ASN A 27 -5.44 -17.17 0.82
N PRO A 28 -6.50 -17.75 1.41
CA PRO A 28 -7.66 -16.98 1.83
C PRO A 28 -7.31 -15.89 2.85
N TYR A 29 -6.31 -16.10 3.71
CA TYR A 29 -5.89 -15.07 4.67
C TYR A 29 -5.36 -13.81 3.97
N LEU A 30 -4.59 -14.00 2.89
CA LEU A 30 -4.10 -12.89 2.06
C LEU A 30 -5.26 -12.13 1.42
N HIS A 31 -6.23 -12.84 0.83
CA HIS A 31 -7.40 -12.23 0.19
C HIS A 31 -8.23 -11.43 1.19
N ARG A 32 -8.46 -11.98 2.39
CA ARG A 32 -9.13 -11.26 3.49
C ARG A 32 -8.37 -10.02 3.92
N PHE A 33 -7.04 -10.11 4.01
CA PHE A 33 -6.19 -8.98 4.36
C PHE A 33 -6.31 -7.86 3.31
N ILE A 34 -6.21 -8.20 2.03
CA ILE A 34 -6.30 -7.22 0.94
C ILE A 34 -7.68 -6.59 0.90
N ALA A 35 -8.76 -7.38 0.92
CA ALA A 35 -10.13 -6.86 0.90
C ALA A 35 -10.39 -5.88 2.04
N LYS A 36 -9.91 -6.19 3.25
CA LYS A 36 -10.00 -5.29 4.41
C LYS A 36 -9.36 -3.92 4.11
N TYR A 37 -8.16 -3.88 3.53
CA TYR A 37 -7.47 -2.61 3.27
C TYR A 37 -7.97 -1.90 2.02
N VAL A 38 -8.46 -2.62 1.01
CA VAL A 38 -9.20 -2.03 -0.12
C VAL A 38 -10.43 -1.29 0.38
N GLN A 39 -11.20 -1.89 1.29
CA GLN A 39 -12.35 -1.23 1.90
C GLN A 39 -11.95 -0.04 2.77
N LEU A 40 -10.92 -0.20 3.61
CA LEU A 40 -10.49 0.85 4.53
C LEU A 40 -9.91 2.06 3.79
N CYS A 41 -8.97 1.84 2.89
CA CYS A 41 -8.24 2.91 2.19
C CYS A 41 -9.05 3.51 1.04
N ASN A 42 -9.99 2.75 0.49
CA ASN A 42 -10.93 3.18 -0.54
C ASN A 42 -10.30 3.82 -1.80
N PRO A 43 -9.48 3.07 -2.55
CA PRO A 43 -8.88 3.54 -3.79
C PRO A 43 -9.87 3.56 -4.96
N ASP A 44 -9.63 4.44 -5.94
CA ASP A 44 -10.43 4.51 -7.18
C ASP A 44 -10.07 3.38 -8.16
N LYS A 45 -8.81 2.92 -8.11
CA LYS A 45 -8.28 1.85 -8.97
C LYS A 45 -7.39 0.91 -8.18
N ILE A 46 -7.27 -0.32 -8.65
CA ILE A 46 -6.41 -1.33 -8.04
C ILE A 46 -5.59 -1.98 -9.15
N PHE A 47 -4.27 -1.98 -8.99
CA PHE A 47 -3.34 -2.67 -9.85
C PHE A 47 -2.58 -3.74 -9.06
N VAL A 48 -2.54 -4.97 -9.60
CA VAL A 48 -1.82 -6.10 -9.04
C VAL A 48 -0.60 -6.36 -9.92
N SER A 49 0.58 -6.13 -9.34
CA SER A 49 1.85 -6.46 -9.97
C SER A 49 2.13 -7.94 -9.81
N ASP A 50 2.46 -8.60 -10.91
CA ASP A 50 2.92 -9.99 -10.95
C ASP A 50 4.44 -10.12 -11.11
N GLY A 51 5.16 -8.99 -11.08
CA GLY A 51 6.62 -8.93 -11.26
C GLY A 51 7.09 -9.14 -12.71
N SER A 52 6.19 -9.23 -13.68
CA SER A 52 6.54 -9.26 -15.10
C SER A 52 7.15 -7.95 -15.58
N GLU A 53 7.83 -7.97 -16.73
CA GLU A 53 8.38 -6.76 -17.36
C GLU A 53 7.27 -5.76 -17.68
N GLU A 54 6.08 -6.26 -18.08
CA GLU A 54 4.91 -5.45 -18.36
C GLU A 54 4.40 -4.73 -17.10
N SER A 55 4.32 -5.43 -15.96
CA SER A 55 3.91 -4.83 -14.69
C SER A 55 4.91 -3.79 -14.19
N ILE A 56 6.21 -4.07 -14.32
CA ILE A 56 7.27 -3.11 -13.96
C ILE A 56 7.19 -1.88 -14.86
N GLU A 57 6.99 -2.05 -16.17
CA GLU A 57 6.88 -0.95 -17.12
C GLU A 57 5.59 -0.13 -16.91
N TYR A 58 4.49 -0.77 -16.51
CA TYR A 58 3.27 -0.06 -16.11
C TYR A 58 3.54 0.90 -14.94
N ILE A 59 4.19 0.41 -13.88
CA ILE A 59 4.52 1.22 -12.69
C ILE A 59 5.46 2.38 -13.05
N ARG A 60 6.51 2.13 -13.83
CA ARG A 60 7.44 3.19 -14.29
C ARG A 60 6.73 4.28 -15.08
N LYS A 61 5.84 3.88 -16.01
CA LYS A 61 5.04 4.84 -16.78
C LYS A 61 4.04 5.59 -15.92
N ALA A 62 3.47 4.94 -14.89
CA ALA A 62 2.55 5.57 -13.95
C ALA A 62 3.24 6.71 -13.18
N ALA A 63 4.46 6.50 -12.67
CA ALA A 63 5.22 7.55 -11.98
C ALA A 63 5.45 8.79 -12.85
N ILE A 64 5.76 8.60 -14.13
CA ILE A 64 5.91 9.72 -15.09
C ILE A 64 4.56 10.38 -15.39
N LYS A 65 3.52 9.57 -15.64
CA LYS A 65 2.16 10.06 -15.97
C LYS A 65 1.56 10.86 -14.83
N ASN A 66 1.80 10.45 -13.59
CA ASN A 66 1.32 11.12 -12.38
C ASN A 66 2.16 12.36 -12.04
N GLY A 67 3.28 12.59 -12.73
CA GLY A 67 4.18 13.72 -12.51
C GLY A 67 5.09 13.55 -11.30
N GLU A 68 5.15 12.35 -10.71
CA GLU A 68 6.09 12.00 -9.65
C GLU A 68 7.52 12.03 -10.19
N GLU A 69 7.73 11.47 -11.39
CA GLU A 69 9.03 11.42 -12.04
C GLU A 69 9.08 12.18 -13.37
N LYS A 70 10.28 12.65 -13.74
CA LYS A 70 10.53 13.28 -15.05
C LYS A 70 11.63 12.55 -15.82
N PRO A 71 11.47 12.30 -17.12
CA PRO A 71 12.49 11.67 -17.93
C PRO A 71 13.72 12.56 -18.10
N LEU A 72 14.91 11.93 -18.13
CA LEU A 72 16.19 12.57 -18.40
C LEU A 72 16.65 12.28 -19.85
N ALA A 73 17.75 12.93 -20.25
CA ALA A 73 18.34 12.74 -21.58
C ALA A 73 18.83 11.29 -21.83
N ILE A 74 19.21 10.57 -20.76
CA ILE A 74 19.60 9.17 -20.84
C ILE A 74 18.33 8.31 -20.85
N ARG A 75 18.17 7.50 -21.89
CA ARG A 75 17.01 6.62 -22.05
C ARG A 75 16.83 5.72 -20.82
N GLY A 76 15.62 5.71 -20.26
CA GLY A 76 15.25 4.91 -19.11
C GLY A 76 15.61 5.52 -17.75
N HIS A 77 16.27 6.68 -17.73
CA HIS A 77 16.59 7.40 -16.50
C HIS A 77 15.53 8.47 -16.23
N THR A 78 15.18 8.62 -14.96
CA THR A 78 14.25 9.62 -14.46
C THR A 78 14.83 10.37 -13.27
N VAL A 79 14.19 11.46 -12.88
CA VAL A 79 14.47 12.19 -11.65
C VAL A 79 13.17 12.43 -10.88
N HIS A 80 13.24 12.27 -9.56
CA HIS A 80 12.22 12.65 -8.58
C HIS A 80 12.80 13.71 -7.65
N PHE A 81 11.98 14.66 -7.23
CA PHE A 81 12.34 15.64 -6.20
C PHE A 81 11.35 15.51 -5.06
N ASP A 82 11.83 15.05 -3.91
CA ASP A 82 11.01 14.90 -2.72
C ASP A 82 10.47 16.26 -2.24
N GLY A 83 9.36 16.21 -1.50
CA GLY A 83 8.83 17.37 -0.82
C GLY A 83 9.84 17.95 0.17
N TYR A 84 9.83 19.28 0.36
CA TYR A 84 10.75 19.97 1.27
C TYR A 84 10.73 19.41 2.70
N TYR A 85 9.58 18.90 3.14
CA TYR A 85 9.39 18.34 4.48
C TYR A 85 9.62 16.81 4.57
N ASP A 86 10.01 16.14 3.48
CA ASP A 86 10.10 14.68 3.39
C ASP A 86 11.41 14.22 2.72
N GLN A 87 12.54 14.76 3.17
CA GLN A 87 13.86 14.51 2.55
C GLN A 87 14.69 13.43 3.24
N ALA A 88 14.24 12.95 4.40
CA ALA A 88 14.98 12.00 5.21
C ALA A 88 14.05 11.23 6.14
N ARG A 89 14.56 10.12 6.69
CA ARG A 89 13.81 9.31 7.66
C ARG A 89 13.38 10.13 8.88
N ASP A 90 12.08 10.19 9.12
CA ASP A 90 11.50 10.76 10.34
C ASP A 90 11.65 9.81 11.53
N ARG A 91 12.74 9.97 12.26
CA ARG A 91 13.02 9.20 13.48
C ARG A 91 12.07 9.53 14.63
N GLU A 92 11.44 10.70 14.62
CA GLU A 92 10.57 11.13 15.72
C GLU A 92 9.20 10.46 15.64
N HIS A 93 8.71 10.26 14.42
CA HIS A 93 7.42 9.62 14.15
C HIS A 93 7.53 8.12 13.83
N THR A 94 8.74 7.58 13.68
CA THR A 94 8.98 6.11 13.62
C THR A 94 8.83 5.48 15.01
N LYS A 95 7.81 4.64 15.21
CA LYS A 95 7.50 3.99 16.50
C LYS A 95 7.36 2.47 16.35
N PHE A 96 7.83 1.73 17.35
CA PHE A 96 7.57 0.29 17.49
C PHE A 96 6.27 0.08 18.27
N LEU A 97 5.35 -0.69 17.69
CA LEU A 97 4.13 -1.12 18.36
C LEU A 97 4.43 -2.31 19.27
N VAL A 98 4.40 -2.11 20.59
CA VAL A 98 4.74 -3.14 21.57
C VAL A 98 3.54 -3.54 22.41
N SER A 99 3.53 -4.78 22.88
CA SER A 99 2.55 -5.25 23.86
C SER A 99 2.77 -4.55 25.20
N LYS A 100 1.71 -4.46 26.01
CA LYS A 100 1.80 -3.90 27.37
C LYS A 100 2.89 -4.62 28.18
N GLY A 101 3.76 -3.85 28.81
CA GLY A 101 4.86 -4.34 29.65
C GLY A 101 6.16 -4.67 28.91
N VAL A 102 6.23 -4.54 27.58
CA VAL A 102 7.47 -4.69 26.81
C VAL A 102 8.22 -3.36 26.76
N ASP A 103 9.47 -3.36 27.24
CA ASP A 103 10.39 -2.23 27.14
C ASP A 103 11.56 -2.61 26.22
N LEU A 104 11.80 -1.80 25.18
CA LEU A 104 12.88 -1.99 24.20
C LEU A 104 14.06 -1.05 24.47
N GLY A 105 14.04 -0.33 25.60
CA GLY A 105 15.05 0.64 25.98
C GLY A 105 14.78 2.03 25.39
N SER A 106 15.49 3.04 25.94
CA SER A 106 15.27 4.46 25.65
C SER A 106 15.73 4.91 24.26
N SER A 107 16.50 4.10 23.55
CA SER A 107 16.99 4.40 22.20
C SER A 107 15.95 4.17 21.11
N LEU A 108 14.86 3.44 21.43
CA LEU A 108 13.78 3.10 20.51
C LEU A 108 12.48 3.75 20.97
N ARG A 109 11.82 4.46 20.05
CA ARG A 109 10.49 5.02 20.32
C ARG A 109 9.46 3.90 20.23
N THR A 110 8.74 3.65 21.31
CA THR A 110 7.68 2.64 21.38
C THR A 110 6.32 3.29 21.63
N THR A 111 5.25 2.59 21.28
CA THR A 111 3.89 2.91 21.71
C THR A 111 3.12 1.61 21.92
N ASP A 112 2.07 1.68 22.74
CA ASP A 112 1.14 0.57 22.92
C ASP A 112 0.55 0.16 21.55
N ARG A 113 0.52 -1.16 21.31
CA ARG A 113 0.06 -1.74 20.06
C ARG A 113 -1.39 -1.40 19.74
N GLU A 114 -2.31 -1.50 20.70
CA GLU A 114 -3.73 -1.23 20.46
C GLU A 114 -3.93 0.24 20.10
N LYS A 115 -3.27 1.14 20.83
CA LYS A 115 -3.28 2.57 20.56
C LYS A 115 -2.75 2.89 19.16
N GLY A 116 -1.59 2.35 18.79
CA GLY A 116 -0.98 2.61 17.48
C GLY A 116 -1.78 2.04 16.31
N LEU A 117 -2.39 0.86 16.50
CA LEU A 117 -3.29 0.28 15.49
C LEU A 117 -4.55 1.13 15.29
N LYS A 118 -5.13 1.63 16.38
CA LYS A 118 -6.29 2.53 16.31
C LYS A 118 -5.94 3.82 15.54
N GLU A 119 -4.83 4.47 15.90
CA GLU A 119 -4.34 5.70 15.25
C GLU A 119 -4.14 5.49 13.74
N ILE A 120 -3.42 4.45 13.33
CA ILE A 120 -3.14 4.23 11.91
C ILE A 120 -4.40 3.84 11.12
N HIS A 121 -5.33 3.08 11.70
CA HIS A 121 -6.59 2.73 11.01
C HIS A 121 -7.54 3.93 10.89
N GLU A 122 -7.47 4.90 11.80
CA GLU A 122 -8.17 6.18 11.64
C GLU A 122 -7.58 7.01 10.49
N ILE A 123 -6.24 7.10 10.40
CA ILE A 123 -5.53 7.81 9.32
C ILE A 123 -5.79 7.17 7.94
N LEU A 124 -5.76 5.84 7.87
CA LEU A 124 -5.90 5.11 6.61
C LEU A 124 -7.30 5.18 6.01
N LYS A 125 -8.32 5.58 6.78
CA LYS A 125 -9.70 5.62 6.31
C LYS A 125 -9.82 6.59 5.13
N ASP A 126 -10.24 6.07 3.97
CA ASP A 126 -10.44 6.81 2.72
C ASP A 126 -9.19 7.53 2.17
N ILE A 127 -7.98 7.21 2.67
CA ILE A 127 -6.74 7.91 2.32
C ILE A 127 -6.36 7.79 0.83
N MET A 128 -6.92 6.82 0.12
CA MET A 128 -6.62 6.56 -1.29
C MET A 128 -7.73 7.00 -2.27
N LYS A 129 -8.74 7.76 -1.82
CA LYS A 129 -9.73 8.33 -2.74
C LYS A 129 -9.05 9.17 -3.83
N GLY A 130 -9.39 8.94 -5.09
CA GLY A 130 -8.73 9.61 -6.23
C GLY A 130 -7.39 8.98 -6.64
N HIS A 131 -6.95 7.91 -5.98
CA HIS A 131 -5.65 7.27 -6.21
C HIS A 131 -5.79 5.80 -6.66
N GLU A 132 -4.72 5.29 -7.26
CA GLU A 132 -4.56 3.87 -7.60
C GLU A 132 -3.79 3.15 -6.49
N LEU A 133 -4.36 2.07 -5.97
CA LEU A 133 -3.68 1.16 -5.04
C LEU A 133 -2.86 0.15 -5.83
N TYR A 134 -1.58 0.04 -5.48
CA TYR A 134 -0.67 -0.97 -6.00
C TYR A 134 -0.54 -2.13 -5.00
N ILE A 135 -0.77 -3.35 -5.46
CA ILE A 135 -0.50 -4.60 -4.72
C ILE A 135 0.71 -5.25 -5.38
N CYS A 136 1.84 -5.27 -4.67
CA CYS A 136 3.15 -5.71 -5.17
C CYS A 136 3.77 -6.79 -4.29
#